data_AF-A0A2N1XCB0-F1
#
_entry.id   AF-A0A2N1XCB0-F1
#
_cell.length_a   1.000
_cell.length_b   1.000
_cell.length_c   1.000
_cell.angle_alpha   90.00
_cell.angle_beta   90.00
_cell.angle_gamma   90.00
#
_symmetry.space_group_name_H-M   'P 1'
#
loop_
_entity.id
_entity.type
_entity.pdbx_description
1 polymer ?
#
loop_
_entity_poly.entity_id
_entity_poly.type
_entity_poly.pdbx_seq_one_letter_code
_entity_poly.pdbx_strand_id
1 'polypeptide(L)'
;MRDDLHRNHPPRRNDVPIADALRALPLQSPPHSAWPALAAALAKRERRPRHWPFALAASLALAMVLGSPLWTTPETANTPLASAADPLRQILVQSAHLEALIANSSDIGTSAPMMSLSADLEDQLAVIDNQLGNIDLNPDERLPLWQQRVQVLRELAGLQATQQWLATRGEQNTVDALVYAY
;
A
#
# COMPACT_ATOMS: atom_id res chain seq x y z
N MET A 1 -23.43 17.28 -55.03
CA MET A 1 -22.31 16.66 -54.30
C MET A 1 -22.21 17.31 -52.90
N ARG A 2 -23.17 17.04 -51.98
CA ARG A 2 -23.09 17.45 -50.55
C ARG A 2 -24.31 17.05 -49.66
N ASP A 3 -24.92 15.87 -49.82
CA ASP A 3 -26.12 15.51 -49.00
C ASP A 3 -26.05 14.20 -48.19
N ASP A 4 -24.91 13.50 -48.15
CA ASP A 4 -24.87 12.12 -47.58
C ASP A 4 -24.11 11.97 -46.25
N LEU A 5 -23.76 13.04 -45.53
CA LEU A 5 -22.93 12.95 -44.32
C LEU A 5 -23.67 12.82 -42.97
N HIS A 6 -25.01 12.75 -42.95
CA HIS A 6 -25.76 12.74 -41.68
C HIS A 6 -26.40 11.40 -41.28
N ARG A 7 -26.11 10.29 -41.98
CA ARG A 7 -26.84 9.02 -41.79
C ARG A 7 -26.10 7.91 -41.03
N ASN A 8 -25.04 8.22 -40.30
CA ASN A 8 -24.26 7.21 -39.57
C ASN A 8 -24.02 7.59 -38.10
N HIS A 9 -25.09 7.85 -37.36
CA HIS A 9 -25.02 7.75 -35.90
C HIS A 9 -25.41 6.34 -35.47
N PRO A 10 -24.52 5.57 -34.83
CA PRO A 10 -24.92 4.31 -34.23
C PRO A 10 -26.01 4.60 -33.19
N PRO A 11 -27.00 3.69 -33.01
CA PRO A 11 -27.97 3.83 -31.94
C PRO A 11 -27.22 3.97 -30.62
N ARG A 12 -27.57 5.00 -29.83
CA ARG A 12 -27.06 5.17 -28.46
C ARG A 12 -27.19 3.82 -27.77
N ARG A 13 -26.06 3.29 -27.27
CA ARG A 13 -26.06 2.11 -26.40
C ARG A 13 -27.10 2.38 -25.31
N ASN A 14 -27.98 1.42 -25.07
CA ASN A 14 -28.95 1.49 -24.00
C ASN A 14 -28.20 1.74 -22.69
N ASP A 15 -28.19 2.99 -22.25
CA ASP A 15 -27.63 3.41 -20.98
C ASP A 15 -28.59 2.90 -19.89
N VAL A 16 -28.54 1.60 -19.61
CA VAL A 16 -29.09 1.10 -18.35
C VAL A 16 -28.34 1.88 -17.28
N PRO A 17 -29.01 2.75 -16.51
CA PRO A 17 -28.32 3.57 -15.54
C PRO A 17 -27.62 2.60 -14.59
N ILE A 18 -26.33 2.85 -14.32
CA ILE A 18 -25.48 1.98 -13.50
C ILE A 18 -26.17 1.61 -12.17
N ALA A 19 -26.98 2.53 -11.64
CA ALA A 19 -27.84 2.30 -10.48
C ALA A 19 -28.83 1.12 -10.65
N ASP A 20 -29.48 0.97 -11.80
CA ASP A 20 -30.41 -0.13 -12.07
C ASP A 20 -29.66 -1.45 -12.33
N ALA A 21 -28.49 -1.39 -13.00
CA ALA A 21 -27.63 -2.56 -13.19
C ALA A 21 -27.10 -3.10 -11.85
N LEU A 22 -26.68 -2.22 -10.94
CA LEU A 22 -26.25 -2.58 -9.58
C LEU A 22 -27.42 -3.11 -8.74
N ARG A 23 -28.63 -2.55 -8.90
CA ARG A 23 -29.83 -3.02 -8.21
C ARG A 23 -30.29 -4.41 -8.67
N ALA A 24 -29.93 -4.81 -9.89
CA ALA A 24 -30.23 -6.13 -10.44
C ALA A 24 -29.25 -7.24 -10.01
N LEU A 25 -28.16 -6.90 -9.31
CA LEU A 25 -27.22 -7.90 -8.82
C LEU A 25 -27.86 -8.78 -7.74
N PRO A 26 -27.77 -10.11 -7.82
CA PRO A 26 -28.23 -10.99 -6.75
C PRO A 26 -27.38 -10.74 -5.50
N LEU A 27 -28.03 -10.62 -4.34
CA LEU A 27 -27.38 -10.50 -3.04
C LEU A 27 -26.69 -11.84 -2.68
N GLN A 28 -25.51 -12.08 -3.25
CA GLN A 28 -24.63 -13.15 -2.77
C GLN A 28 -24.08 -12.74 -1.42
N SER A 29 -24.55 -13.41 -0.38
CA SER A 29 -23.94 -13.28 0.95
C SER A 29 -22.57 -13.97 0.89
N PRO A 30 -21.46 -13.29 1.22
CA PRO A 30 -20.16 -13.94 1.22
C PRO A 30 -20.19 -15.13 2.18
N PRO A 31 -19.57 -16.27 1.84
CA PRO A 31 -19.55 -17.46 2.68
C PRO A 31 -18.69 -17.20 3.92
N HIS A 32 -19.35 -16.69 4.96
CA HIS A 32 -18.81 -16.37 6.28
C HIS A 32 -17.64 -15.35 6.30
N SER A 33 -17.72 -14.38 7.21
CA SER A 33 -16.56 -13.53 7.46
C SER A 33 -15.40 -14.39 7.98
N ALA A 34 -14.25 -14.35 7.31
CA ALA A 34 -13.02 -15.01 7.78
C ALA A 34 -12.34 -14.23 8.94
N TRP A 35 -12.79 -13.00 9.17
CA TRP A 35 -12.24 -12.09 10.18
C TRP A 35 -12.31 -12.63 11.62
N PRO A 36 -13.41 -13.24 12.09
CA PRO A 36 -13.48 -13.78 13.45
C PRO A 36 -12.52 -14.95 13.67
N ALA A 37 -12.28 -15.78 12.65
CA ALA A 37 -11.32 -16.88 12.72
C ALA A 37 -9.88 -16.35 12.86
N LEU A 38 -9.57 -15.28 12.13
CA LEU A 38 -8.27 -14.62 12.18
C LEU A 38 -8.06 -13.87 13.50
N ALA A 39 -9.07 -13.15 13.97
CA ALA A 39 -9.06 -12.48 15.29
C ALA A 39 -8.89 -13.49 16.44
N ALA A 40 -9.56 -14.64 16.37
CA ALA A 40 -9.42 -15.71 17.36
C ALA A 40 -8.01 -16.33 17.34
N ALA A 41 -7.41 -16.51 16.16
CA ALA A 41 -6.05 -17.02 16.03
C ALA A 41 -5.01 -16.05 16.66
N LEU A 42 -5.17 -14.74 16.44
CA LEU A 42 -4.32 -13.71 17.03
C LEU A 42 -4.51 -13.61 18.55
N ALA A 43 -5.75 -13.56 19.04
CA ALA A 43 -6.04 -13.49 20.47
C ALA A 43 -5.53 -14.71 21.25
N LYS A 44 -5.50 -15.90 20.62
CA LYS A 44 -4.97 -17.13 21.24
C LYS A 44 -3.44 -17.06 21.44
N ARG A 45 -2.73 -16.29 20.61
CA ARG A 45 -1.27 -16.08 20.69
C ARG A 45 -0.88 -15.10 21.81
N GLU A 46 -1.75 -14.16 22.15
CA GLU A 46 -1.52 -13.17 23.21
C GLU A 46 -1.78 -13.68 24.63
N ARG A 47 -2.56 -14.76 24.78
CA ARG A 47 -2.91 -15.31 26.11
C ARG A 47 -1.78 -16.03 26.84
N ARG A 48 -0.52 -15.95 26.38
CA ARG A 48 0.60 -16.52 27.14
C ARG A 48 0.99 -15.53 28.23
N PRO A 49 0.74 -15.83 29.52
CA PRO A 49 1.06 -14.90 30.59
C PRO A 49 2.56 -14.62 30.61
N ARG A 50 2.84 -13.33 30.46
CA ARG A 50 4.14 -12.69 30.30
C ARG A 50 4.73 -12.46 31.69
N HIS A 51 5.55 -13.38 32.19
CA HIS A 51 6.44 -13.08 33.31
C HIS A 51 7.56 -12.18 32.79
N TRP A 52 7.31 -10.88 32.94
CA TRP A 52 8.13 -9.74 32.53
C TRP A 52 9.11 -9.44 33.66
N PRO A 53 10.42 -9.63 33.43
CA PRO A 53 11.27 -8.43 33.37
C PRO A 53 12.45 -8.54 32.39
N PHE A 54 12.39 -9.41 31.37
CA PHE A 54 13.43 -9.47 30.31
C PHE A 54 13.02 -8.86 28.96
N ALA A 55 11.77 -8.39 28.83
CA ALA A 55 11.29 -7.91 27.54
C ALA A 55 11.93 -6.61 27.05
N LEU A 56 12.51 -5.80 27.95
CA LEU A 56 13.27 -4.61 27.55
C LEU A 56 14.55 -4.98 26.79
N ALA A 57 15.20 -6.09 27.16
CA ALA A 57 16.34 -6.63 26.41
C ALA A 57 15.90 -7.21 25.05
N ALA A 58 14.73 -7.85 24.99
CA ALA A 58 14.23 -8.43 23.74
C ALA A 58 13.71 -7.38 22.75
N SER A 59 13.11 -6.27 23.19
CA SER A 59 12.74 -5.16 22.29
C SER A 59 13.96 -4.41 21.77
N LEU A 60 14.99 -4.21 22.59
CA LEU A 60 16.28 -3.70 22.14
C LEU A 60 16.97 -4.67 21.18
N ALA A 61 16.94 -5.98 21.44
CA ALA A 61 17.48 -7.00 20.55
C ALA A 61 16.70 -7.11 19.24
N LEU A 62 15.37 -6.97 19.25
CA LEU A 62 14.55 -7.02 18.04
C LEU A 62 14.68 -5.73 17.22
N ALA A 63 14.80 -4.56 17.87
CA ALA A 63 15.14 -3.29 17.21
C ALA A 63 16.59 -3.30 16.66
N MET A 64 17.54 -3.96 17.34
CA MET A 64 18.88 -4.20 16.79
C MET A 64 18.87 -5.22 15.65
N VAL A 65 18.04 -6.26 15.67
CA VAL A 65 17.98 -7.25 14.59
C VAL A 65 17.26 -6.71 13.34
N LEU A 66 16.23 -5.88 13.49
CA LEU A 66 15.55 -5.25 12.36
C LEU A 66 16.21 -3.93 11.91
N GLY A 67 16.93 -3.24 12.80
CA GLY A 67 17.54 -1.93 12.54
C GLY A 67 19.06 -1.93 12.40
N SER A 68 19.75 -3.06 12.59
CA SER A 68 21.19 -3.10 12.32
C SER A 68 21.45 -3.27 10.81
N PRO A 69 22.18 -2.35 10.17
CA PRO A 69 23.00 -2.79 9.06
C PRO A 69 24.00 -3.75 9.68
N LEU A 70 24.04 -4.99 9.23
CA LEU A 70 25.08 -5.94 9.60
C LEU A 70 26.44 -5.36 9.17
N TRP A 71 27.03 -4.52 10.01
CA TRP A 71 28.42 -4.14 9.95
C TRP A 71 29.19 -5.37 10.38
N THR A 72 29.58 -6.12 9.36
CA THR A 72 30.56 -7.19 9.38
C THR A 72 31.74 -6.80 10.26
N THR A 73 31.95 -7.54 11.36
CA THR A 73 33.26 -7.63 11.99
C THR A 73 34.24 -8.18 10.95
N PRO A 74 35.43 -7.57 10.77
CA PRO A 74 36.38 -8.04 9.78
C PRO A 74 37.10 -9.24 10.37
N GLU A 75 36.57 -10.44 10.16
CA GLU A 75 37.35 -11.66 10.34
C GLU A 75 37.71 -12.20 8.96
N THR A 76 38.97 -11.94 8.62
CA THR A 76 39.71 -12.52 7.51
C THR A 76 39.50 -14.03 7.42
N ALA A 77 38.66 -14.47 6.50
CA ALA A 77 38.75 -15.79 5.91
C ALA A 77 38.27 -15.70 4.45
N ASN A 78 39.23 -15.74 3.54
CA ASN A 78 39.02 -15.88 2.11
C ASN A 78 37.99 -16.98 1.81
N THR A 79 36.83 -16.59 1.30
CA THR A 79 36.00 -17.45 0.45
C THR A 79 35.50 -16.60 -0.71
N PRO A 80 36.15 -16.64 -1.88
CA PRO A 80 35.66 -15.93 -3.05
C PRO A 80 34.63 -16.82 -3.74
N LEU A 81 33.33 -16.54 -3.58
CA LEU A 81 32.28 -16.89 -4.56
C LEU A 81 30.92 -16.27 -4.15
N ALA A 82 30.56 -15.22 -4.89
CA ALA A 82 29.22 -14.82 -5.30
C ALA A 82 28.01 -15.25 -4.43
N SER A 83 27.39 -14.27 -3.79
CA SER A 83 25.92 -14.26 -3.73
C SER A 83 25.47 -13.06 -4.54
N ALA A 84 25.08 -13.31 -5.80
CA ALA A 84 24.27 -12.35 -6.53
C ALA A 84 23.08 -12.00 -5.63
N ALA A 85 22.91 -10.71 -5.30
CA ALA A 85 21.78 -10.26 -4.51
C ALA A 85 20.51 -10.78 -5.16
N ASP A 86 19.74 -11.60 -4.43
CA ASP A 86 18.45 -12.09 -4.90
C ASP A 86 17.54 -10.87 -5.17
N PRO A 87 17.25 -10.56 -6.45
CA PRO A 87 16.55 -9.32 -6.82
C PRO A 87 15.16 -9.26 -6.20
N LEU A 88 14.52 -10.42 -5.97
CA LEU A 88 13.23 -10.51 -5.31
C LEU A 88 13.32 -10.05 -3.85
N ARG A 89 14.36 -10.46 -3.13
CA ARG A 89 14.57 -10.08 -1.74
C ARG A 89 14.75 -8.57 -1.58
N GLN A 90 15.45 -7.93 -2.50
CA GLN A 90 15.64 -6.48 -2.48
C GLN A 90 14.30 -5.73 -2.67
N ILE A 91 13.45 -6.21 -3.57
CA ILE A 91 12.14 -5.59 -3.84
C ILE A 91 11.18 -5.76 -2.66
N LEU A 92 11.20 -6.92 -1.97
CA LEU A 92 10.41 -7.15 -0.76
C LEU A 92 10.79 -6.18 0.38
N VAL A 93 12.09 -5.95 0.58
CA VAL A 93 12.56 -4.98 1.58
C VAL A 93 12.09 -3.57 1.22
N GLN A 94 12.18 -3.22 -0.06
CA GLN A 94 11.72 -1.91 -0.53
C GLN A 94 10.22 -1.72 -0.32
N SER A 95 9.40 -2.73 -0.59
CA SER A 95 7.95 -2.63 -0.41
C SER A 95 7.58 -2.46 1.06
N ALA A 96 8.20 -3.24 1.96
CA ALA A 96 7.97 -3.13 3.40
C ALA A 96 8.35 -1.74 3.94
N HIS A 97 9.43 -1.15 3.41
CA HIS A 97 9.83 0.20 3.78
C HIS A 97 8.81 1.26 3.35
N LEU A 98 8.30 1.17 2.12
CA LEU A 98 7.30 2.11 1.59
C LEU A 98 5.96 2.00 2.34
N GLU A 99 5.51 0.79 2.66
CA GLU A 99 4.33 0.58 3.48
C GLU A 99 4.46 1.22 4.87
N ALA A 100 5.61 1.04 5.51
CA ALA A 100 5.87 1.66 6.82
C ALA A 100 5.85 3.20 6.74
N LEU A 101 6.32 3.77 5.64
CA LEU A 101 6.24 5.22 5.40
C LEU A 101 4.78 5.66 5.26
N ILE A 102 4.00 4.96 4.43
CA ILE A 102 2.59 5.28 4.15
C ILE A 102 1.71 5.15 5.40
N ALA A 103 1.95 4.13 6.21
CA ALA A 103 1.23 3.92 7.45
C ALA A 103 1.45 5.05 8.47
N ASN A 104 2.63 5.69 8.45
CA ASN A 104 2.96 6.78 9.37
C ASN A 104 2.36 8.14 8.95
N SER A 105 1.82 8.27 7.73
CA SER A 105 1.36 9.54 7.15
C SER A 105 -0.15 9.58 6.88
N SER A 106 -0.92 8.51 7.15
CA SER A 106 -2.34 8.44 6.76
C SER A 106 -3.29 9.31 7.60
N ASP A 107 -2.81 9.97 8.65
CA ASP A 107 -3.65 10.75 9.59
C ASP A 107 -3.88 12.22 9.16
N ILE A 108 -3.35 12.64 8.01
CA ILE A 108 -3.39 14.03 7.56
C ILE A 108 -4.69 14.29 6.77
N GLY A 109 -5.39 15.37 7.12
CA GLY A 109 -6.62 15.78 6.44
C GLY A 109 -6.44 15.92 4.93
N THR A 110 -7.18 15.10 4.17
CA THR A 110 -7.02 14.98 2.72
C THR A 110 -8.11 15.75 1.97
N SER A 111 -7.75 16.44 0.88
CA SER A 111 -8.73 17.09 0.00
C SER A 111 -9.45 16.06 -0.88
N ALA A 112 -10.73 16.30 -1.22
CA ALA A 112 -11.55 15.34 -1.97
C ALA A 112 -10.91 14.83 -3.30
N PRO A 113 -10.27 15.68 -4.13
CA PRO A 113 -9.62 15.21 -5.36
C PRO A 113 -8.38 14.34 -5.11
N MET A 114 -7.65 14.57 -4.01
CA MET A 114 -6.50 13.75 -3.65
C MET A 114 -6.95 12.40 -3.10
N MET A 115 -8.10 12.36 -2.42
CA MET A 115 -8.70 11.13 -1.91
C MET A 115 -9.20 10.21 -3.04
N SER A 116 -9.73 10.75 -4.14
CA SER A 116 -10.07 9.93 -5.30
C SER A 116 -8.83 9.33 -5.96
N LEU A 117 -7.75 10.11 -6.09
CA LEU A 117 -6.51 9.62 -6.68
C LEU A 117 -5.82 8.56 -5.80
N SER A 118 -5.84 8.73 -4.47
CA SER A 118 -5.33 7.71 -3.55
C SER A 118 -6.16 6.42 -3.62
N ALA A 119 -7.49 6.54 -3.70
CA ALA A 119 -8.37 5.39 -3.85
C ALA A 119 -8.10 4.62 -5.17
N ASP A 120 -7.86 5.32 -6.28
CA ASP A 120 -7.52 4.68 -7.56
C ASP A 120 -6.17 3.91 -7.50
N LEU A 121 -5.19 4.41 -6.74
CA LEU A 121 -3.92 3.72 -6.53
C LEU A 121 -4.03 2.55 -5.56
N GLU A 122 -4.84 2.68 -4.51
CA GLU A 122 -5.16 1.59 -3.58
C GLU A 122 -5.90 0.44 -4.28
N ASP A 123 -6.83 0.75 -5.19
CA ASP A 123 -7.51 -0.26 -6.01
C ASP A 123 -6.54 -0.99 -6.95
N GLN A 124 -5.64 -0.25 -7.61
CA GLN A 124 -4.56 -0.84 -8.41
C GLN A 124 -3.65 -1.75 -7.56
N LEU A 125 -3.31 -1.33 -6.34
CA LEU A 125 -2.52 -2.13 -5.41
C LEU A 125 -3.24 -3.43 -5.03
N ALA A 126 -4.55 -3.36 -4.76
CA ALA A 126 -5.38 -4.52 -4.44
C ALA A 126 -5.48 -5.54 -5.60
N VAL A 127 -5.51 -5.06 -6.85
CA VAL A 127 -5.46 -5.93 -8.03
C VAL A 127 -4.13 -6.67 -8.12
N ILE A 128 -3.00 -5.96 -7.91
CA ILE A 128 -1.66 -6.56 -7.92
C ILE A 128 -1.51 -7.58 -6.79
N ASP A 129 -1.95 -7.25 -5.58
CA ASP A 129 -1.87 -8.15 -4.42
C ASP A 129 -2.72 -9.42 -4.62
N ASN A 130 -3.87 -9.31 -5.30
CA ASN A 130 -4.65 -10.48 -5.71
C ASN A 130 -3.88 -11.38 -6.69
N GLN A 131 -3.21 -10.80 -7.68
CA GLN A 131 -2.41 -11.56 -8.64
C GLN A 131 -1.21 -12.24 -7.96
N LEU A 132 -0.55 -11.53 -7.04
CA LEU A 132 0.55 -12.08 -6.24
C LEU A 132 0.10 -13.22 -5.29
N GLY A 133 -1.14 -13.16 -4.80
CA GLY A 133 -1.76 -14.19 -3.98
C GLY A 133 -2.10 -15.49 -4.72
N ASN A 134 -2.06 -15.50 -6.06
CA ASN A 134 -2.30 -16.70 -6.85
C ASN A 134 -1.17 -17.73 -6.63
N ILE A 135 -1.55 -18.92 -6.16
CA ILE A 135 -0.62 -20.01 -5.83
C ILE A 135 0.01 -20.61 -7.11
N ASP A 136 -0.72 -20.58 -8.22
CA ASP A 136 -0.29 -21.13 -9.51
C ASP A 136 0.56 -20.15 -10.34
N LEU A 137 0.87 -18.98 -9.79
CA LEU A 137 1.66 -17.95 -10.46
C LEU A 137 3.10 -18.45 -10.71
N ASN A 138 3.56 -18.36 -11.96
CA ASN A 138 4.91 -18.75 -12.34
C ASN A 138 5.96 -17.90 -11.58
N PRO A 139 7.02 -18.47 -10.99
CA PRO A 139 8.08 -17.70 -10.33
C PRO A 139 8.67 -16.56 -11.16
N ASP A 140 8.77 -16.73 -12.48
CA ASP A 140 9.31 -15.70 -13.38
C ASP A 140 8.36 -14.51 -13.56
N GLU A 141 7.06 -14.71 -13.38
CA GLU A 141 6.02 -13.66 -13.45
C GLU A 141 5.84 -12.93 -12.12
N ARG A 142 6.35 -13.51 -11.02
CA ARG A 142 6.24 -12.92 -9.69
C ARG A 142 7.11 -11.67 -9.53
N LEU A 143 8.31 -11.67 -10.11
CA LEU A 143 9.23 -10.54 -10.04
C LEU A 143 8.64 -9.24 -10.64
N PRO A 144 8.11 -9.23 -11.88
CA PRO A 144 7.53 -8.00 -12.45
C PRO A 144 6.31 -7.50 -11.67
N LEU A 145 5.48 -8.38 -11.10
CA LEU A 145 4.36 -7.96 -10.25
C LEU A 145 4.84 -7.27 -8.96
N TRP A 146 5.90 -7.78 -8.33
CA TRP A 146 6.51 -7.11 -7.17
C TRP A 146 7.11 -5.74 -7.53
N GLN A 147 7.70 -5.61 -8.72
CA GLN A 147 8.18 -4.30 -9.21
C GLN A 147 7.03 -3.32 -9.43
N GLN A 148 5.92 -3.78 -10.01
CA GLN A 148 4.71 -2.98 -10.21
C GLN A 148 4.12 -2.53 -8.87
N ARG A 149 4.07 -3.43 -7.88
CA ARG A 149 3.63 -3.12 -6.51
C ARG A 149 4.44 -1.98 -5.89
N VAL A 150 5.77 -2.06 -5.98
CA VAL A 150 6.67 -1.01 -5.48
C VAL A 150 6.45 0.31 -6.22
N GLN A 151 6.15 0.28 -7.52
CA GLN A 151 5.85 1.48 -8.28
C GLN A 151 4.60 2.19 -7.74
N VAL A 152 3.51 1.46 -7.53
CA VAL A 152 2.26 2.01 -6.97
C VAL A 152 2.48 2.56 -5.55
N LEU A 153 3.23 1.85 -4.70
CA LEU A 153 3.57 2.33 -3.35
C LEU A 153 4.40 3.61 -3.37
N ARG A 154 5.33 3.77 -4.34
CA ARG A 154 6.10 5.03 -4.49
C ARG A 154 5.20 6.20 -4.89
N GLU A 155 4.22 5.95 -5.76
CA GLU A 155 3.26 6.97 -6.18
C GLU A 155 2.38 7.41 -5.01
N LEU A 156 1.85 6.46 -4.23
CA LEU A 156 1.11 6.73 -2.99
C LEU A 156 1.95 7.56 -2.00
N ALA A 157 3.20 7.16 -1.74
CA ALA A 157 4.09 7.89 -0.86
C ALA A 157 4.37 9.33 -1.36
N GLY A 158 4.52 9.51 -2.68
CA GLY A 158 4.69 10.82 -3.30
C GLY A 158 3.49 11.75 -3.11
N LEU A 159 2.27 11.21 -3.25
CA LEU A 159 1.04 11.95 -2.99
C LEU A 159 0.96 12.39 -1.53
N GLN A 160 1.24 11.49 -0.58
CA GLN A 160 1.25 11.82 0.85
C GLN A 160 2.30 12.88 1.20
N ALA A 161 3.51 12.79 0.62
CA ALA A 161 4.54 13.81 0.81
C ALA A 161 4.08 15.19 0.29
N THR A 162 3.39 15.22 -0.85
CA THR A 162 2.81 16.44 -1.42
C THR A 162 1.72 17.02 -0.51
N GLN A 163 0.86 16.17 0.04
CA GLN A 163 -0.18 16.58 0.99
C GLN A 163 0.43 17.16 2.27
N GLN A 164 1.43 16.49 2.86
CA GLN A 164 2.10 16.96 4.07
C GLN A 164 2.76 18.34 3.86
N TRP A 165 3.36 18.55 2.70
CA TRP A 165 3.93 19.86 2.34
C TRP A 165 2.85 20.94 2.21
N LEU A 166 1.68 20.63 1.64
CA LEU A 166 0.56 21.58 1.54
C LEU A 166 -0.05 21.89 2.91
N ALA A 167 -0.20 20.87 3.77
CA ALA A 167 -0.74 21.03 5.12
C ALA A 167 0.12 21.96 5.97
N THR A 168 1.44 21.70 6.03
CA THR A 168 2.39 22.53 6.77
C THR A 168 2.44 23.99 6.28
N ARG A 169 2.29 24.21 4.96
CA ARG A 169 2.26 25.56 4.39
C ARG A 169 0.94 26.30 4.65
N GLY A 170 -0.17 25.57 4.69
CA GLY A 170 -1.50 26.09 5.05
C GLY A 170 -1.53 26.61 6.48
N GLU A 171 -0.99 25.84 7.43
CA GLU A 171 -0.87 26.25 8.84
C GLU A 171 -0.03 27.52 9.00
N GLN A 172 1.12 27.61 8.34
CA GLN A 172 1.99 28.80 8.40
C GLN A 172 1.26 30.08 7.94
N ASN A 173 0.51 30.02 6.84
CA ASN A 173 -0.26 31.16 6.35
C ASN A 173 -1.37 31.59 7.34
N THR A 174 -2.00 30.64 8.04
CA THR A 174 -3.03 30.98 9.04
C THR A 174 -2.46 31.61 10.30
N VAL A 175 -1.26 31.18 10.73
CA VAL A 175 -0.57 31.76 11.89
C VAL A 175 -0.12 33.19 11.59
N ASP A 176 0.47 33.44 10.42
CA ASP A 176 0.85 34.80 10.01
C ASP A 176 -0.36 35.73 9.87
N ALA A 177 -1.48 35.24 9.34
CA ALA A 177 -2.71 36.04 9.22
C ALA A 177 -3.30 36.47 10.58
N LEU A 178 -3.13 35.66 11.63
CA LEU A 178 -3.57 36.01 12.99
C LEU A 178 -2.65 37.05 13.66
N VAL A 179 -1.37 37.11 13.27
CA VAL A 179 -0.40 38.07 13.84
C VAL A 179 -0.64 39.50 13.36
N TYR A 180 -1.22 39.70 12.17
CA TYR A 180 -1.54 41.03 11.63
C TYR A 180 -2.92 41.59 12.02
N ALA A 181 -3.68 40.88 12.86
CA ALA A 181 -5.01 41.30 13.28
C ALA A 181 -5.05 42.07 14.62
N TYR A 182 -3.89 42.46 15.17
CA TYR A 182 -3.74 43.27 16.39
C TYR A 182 -2.89 44.51 16.12
#